data_AF-A0A7V4MHX2-F1
#
_entry.id   AF-A0A7V4MHX2-F1
#
_cell.length_a   1.000
_cell.length_b   1.000
_cell.length_c   1.000
_cell.angle_alpha   90.00
_cell.angle_beta   90.00
_cell.angle_gamma   90.00
#
_symmetry.space_group_name_H-M   'P 1'
#
loop_
_entity.id
_entity.type
_entity.pdbx_description
1 polymer ?
#
loop_
_entity_poly.entity_id
_entity_poly.type
_entity_poly.pdbx_seq_one_letter_code
_entity_poly.pdbx_strand_id
1 'polypeptide(L)'
;MFYLCISVMVRGAIFIELYCFNLLIAGRKFFVIKRENRMIAKHFTFLFLLLVALTSCESKPKELIKRENDLHKKIVTLSKTVKEKELKYLELTSNPEEDFSYYAESEDWREKYIESKEKLKQATNTYNSMIQSHYNNKTINKYLDYVEKLLNEAESLADYPLNRLYFMKEAKKNFEVWVVQAQKDYNEIINLISEIEIVVNKTKFDFPAKAAEIDDLYAPLRTKRDDSLSALTKALAELKKYKMKGIVIVDYDLLKESTDKIARILSQISTEDVQIRSKLKELYQSYEKILFDMRKEYWIIVARGSWDESEFTRWPTEHIYIYRPRQVDEETYKYFTGLPSEEIIAQVRQDLSLKIPKSDLSLNIPKEKWDLLNIDPNENVPENDKDSDFWIENYDIKAYHKYIVISNDEYEETDWILVDDEDYEEFTNEFGMAIESKQYGEFELEKNQEAAPPLISFVNNEKYGKWVLDETGRTFWHWYGKFTFIRNILTHNYERNEYEYWKRSFREKKLPYYGISDSGRAKYGTYGEFTRTSSKFANTNFVRSGGFKAADMSIREAGPGGRAGGPGGSGK
;
A
#
# COMPACT_ATOMS: atom_id res chain seq x y z
N MET A 1 -26.15 -49.70 -30.42
CA MET A 1 -27.63 -49.80 -30.41
C MET A 1 -28.28 -48.55 -29.77
N PHE A 2 -27.79 -47.35 -30.10
CA PHE A 2 -28.39 -46.04 -29.75
C PHE A 2 -28.47 -45.12 -30.99
N TYR A 3 -27.99 -45.58 -32.15
CA TYR A 3 -28.12 -44.90 -33.43
C TYR A 3 -29.44 -45.20 -34.17
N LEU A 4 -30.30 -46.08 -33.63
CA LEU A 4 -31.64 -46.34 -34.18
C LEU A 4 -32.76 -45.54 -33.50
N CYS A 5 -32.53 -44.89 -32.35
CA CYS A 5 -33.58 -44.12 -31.65
C CYS A 5 -33.63 -42.63 -32.00
N ILE A 6 -32.56 -42.05 -32.57
CA ILE A 6 -32.54 -40.63 -32.97
C ILE A 6 -33.16 -40.42 -34.37
N SER A 7 -33.23 -41.46 -35.21
CA SER A 7 -33.90 -41.41 -36.53
C SER A 7 -35.44 -41.55 -36.44
N VAL A 8 -35.98 -42.00 -35.30
CA VAL A 8 -37.43 -42.17 -35.09
C VAL A 8 -38.08 -40.94 -34.44
N MET A 9 -37.35 -40.15 -33.63
CA MET A 9 -37.91 -38.91 -33.05
C MET A 9 -37.92 -37.72 -34.01
N VAL A 10 -37.01 -37.66 -34.99
CA VAL A 10 -37.02 -36.60 -36.03
C VAL A 10 -38.08 -36.86 -37.12
N ARG A 11 -38.57 -38.10 -37.27
CA ARG A 11 -39.70 -38.43 -38.15
C ARG A 11 -41.08 -38.40 -37.47
N GLY A 12 -41.13 -38.38 -36.13
CA GLY A 12 -42.38 -38.25 -35.36
C GLY A 12 -42.86 -36.80 -35.15
N ALA A 13 -41.95 -35.83 -35.09
CA ALA A 13 -42.29 -34.41 -34.93
C ALA A 13 -42.85 -33.78 -36.23
N ILE A 14 -42.45 -34.30 -37.39
CA ILE A 14 -42.91 -33.83 -38.72
C ILE A 14 -44.32 -34.39 -39.06
N PHE A 15 -44.81 -35.40 -38.34
CA PHE A 15 -46.14 -36.00 -38.57
C PHE A 15 -47.26 -35.36 -37.72
N ILE A 16 -46.94 -34.57 -36.69
CA ILE A 16 -47.93 -33.93 -35.81
C ILE A 16 -48.23 -32.48 -36.24
N GLU A 17 -47.31 -31.79 -36.92
CA GLU A 17 -47.57 -30.48 -37.52
C GLU A 17 -48.48 -30.54 -38.76
N LEU A 18 -48.68 -31.73 -39.37
CA LEU A 18 -49.58 -31.94 -40.51
C LEU A 18 -51.02 -32.32 -40.14
N TYR A 19 -51.30 -32.63 -38.86
CA TYR A 19 -52.67 -32.97 -38.40
C TYR A 19 -53.38 -31.80 -37.70
N CYS A 20 -52.65 -30.82 -37.15
CA CYS A 20 -53.25 -29.63 -36.53
C CYS A 20 -53.65 -28.54 -37.55
N PHE A 21 -53.34 -28.72 -38.84
CA PHE A 21 -53.78 -27.79 -39.90
C PHE A 21 -55.17 -28.12 -40.48
N ASN A 22 -55.83 -29.21 -40.04
CA ASN A 22 -57.06 -29.72 -40.68
C ASN A 22 -58.30 -29.84 -39.79
N LEU A 23 -58.31 -29.31 -38.56
CA LEU A 23 -59.52 -29.31 -37.71
C LEU A 23 -59.82 -27.92 -37.10
N LEU A 24 -59.57 -26.90 -37.92
CA LEU A 24 -60.10 -25.55 -37.76
C LEU A 24 -61.26 -25.34 -38.74
N ILE A 25 -62.26 -26.23 -38.75
CA ILE A 25 -63.60 -26.03 -39.32
C ILE A 25 -64.54 -27.07 -38.66
N ALA A 26 -65.68 -26.56 -38.18
CA ALA A 26 -66.83 -27.27 -37.60
C ALA A 26 -66.58 -27.93 -36.22
N GLY A 27 -67.24 -27.55 -35.13
CA GLY A 27 -68.49 -26.80 -35.00
C GLY A 27 -69.44 -27.58 -34.09
N ARG A 28 -69.76 -26.95 -32.95
CA ARG A 28 -71.00 -27.09 -32.16
C ARG A 28 -71.26 -28.35 -31.32
N LYS A 29 -71.33 -28.06 -30.01
CA LYS A 29 -72.46 -28.26 -29.08
C LYS A 29 -72.90 -29.69 -28.71
N PHE A 30 -72.78 -29.94 -27.40
CA PHE A 30 -73.79 -30.47 -26.46
C PHE A 30 -74.46 -31.82 -26.79
N PHE A 31 -74.22 -32.85 -25.96
CA PHE A 31 -75.13 -33.28 -24.87
C PHE A 31 -74.51 -34.47 -24.09
N VAL A 32 -74.53 -34.37 -22.75
CA VAL A 32 -74.84 -35.39 -21.71
C VAL A 32 -74.26 -36.81 -21.92
N ILE A 33 -73.47 -37.37 -20.99
CA ILE A 33 -73.99 -38.18 -19.88
C ILE A 33 -73.04 -38.13 -18.68
N LYS A 34 -73.65 -37.77 -17.55
CA LYS A 34 -73.13 -37.67 -16.20
C LYS A 34 -73.28 -39.03 -15.51
N ARG A 35 -72.23 -39.86 -15.41
CA ARG A 35 -72.11 -40.86 -14.30
C ARG A 35 -70.77 -41.62 -14.13
N GLU A 36 -69.59 -41.11 -14.48
CA GLU A 36 -68.31 -41.78 -14.10
C GLU A 36 -67.24 -40.84 -13.51
N ASN A 37 -67.63 -39.63 -13.11
CA ASN A 37 -66.71 -38.57 -12.68
C ASN A 37 -66.18 -38.66 -11.22
N ARG A 38 -66.19 -39.84 -10.59
CA ARG A 38 -65.55 -40.03 -9.26
C ARG A 38 -64.39 -41.03 -9.26
N MET A 39 -64.30 -41.93 -10.24
CA MET A 39 -63.11 -42.80 -10.40
C MET A 39 -62.05 -42.17 -11.30
N ILE A 40 -62.44 -41.45 -12.35
CA ILE A 40 -61.50 -40.78 -13.28
C ILE A 40 -60.75 -39.64 -12.58
N ALA A 41 -61.41 -38.88 -11.70
CA ALA A 41 -60.76 -37.82 -10.92
C ALA A 41 -59.71 -38.34 -9.92
N LYS A 42 -59.90 -39.55 -9.37
CA LYS A 42 -58.93 -40.22 -8.48
C LYS A 42 -57.76 -40.84 -9.26
N HIS A 43 -58.02 -41.35 -10.47
CA HIS A 43 -56.96 -41.85 -11.34
C HIS A 43 -56.16 -40.72 -11.97
N PHE A 44 -56.76 -39.56 -12.29
CA PHE A 44 -56.03 -38.39 -12.76
C PHE A 44 -55.18 -37.74 -11.66
N THR A 45 -55.66 -37.68 -10.42
CA THR A 45 -54.83 -37.20 -9.29
C THR A 45 -53.72 -38.18 -8.93
N PHE A 46 -53.95 -39.50 -9.04
CA PHE A 46 -52.89 -40.50 -8.84
C PHE A 46 -51.89 -40.52 -10.01
N LEU A 47 -52.32 -40.32 -11.26
CA LEU A 47 -51.44 -40.21 -12.43
C LEU A 47 -50.65 -38.89 -12.44
N PHE A 48 -51.23 -37.79 -11.94
CA PHE A 48 -50.55 -36.52 -11.77
C PHE A 48 -49.55 -36.56 -10.59
N LEU A 49 -49.87 -37.26 -9.49
CA LEU A 49 -48.92 -37.56 -8.41
C LEU A 49 -47.82 -38.55 -8.83
N LEU A 50 -48.10 -39.48 -9.74
CA LEU A 50 -47.09 -40.39 -10.31
C LEU A 50 -46.20 -39.68 -11.35
N LEU A 51 -46.73 -38.69 -12.08
CA LEU A 51 -45.96 -37.80 -12.97
C LEU A 51 -45.11 -36.78 -12.20
N VAL A 52 -45.57 -36.32 -11.02
CA VAL A 52 -44.77 -35.47 -10.10
C VAL A 52 -43.77 -36.31 -9.28
N ALA A 53 -44.04 -37.60 -9.03
CA ALA A 53 -43.10 -38.53 -8.40
C ALA A 53 -42.05 -39.13 -9.37
N LEU A 54 -42.21 -38.94 -10.69
CA LEU A 54 -41.20 -39.25 -11.71
C LEU A 54 -40.39 -38.02 -12.15
N THR A 55 -40.67 -36.84 -11.59
CA THR A 55 -39.78 -35.67 -11.68
C THR A 55 -38.87 -35.57 -10.45
N SER A 56 -38.04 -36.59 -10.23
CA SER A 56 -36.80 -36.45 -9.44
C SER A 56 -35.61 -37.15 -10.12
N CYS A 57 -35.65 -37.30 -11.45
CA CYS A 57 -34.42 -37.29 -12.21
C CYS A 57 -33.95 -35.83 -12.20
N GLU A 58 -33.04 -35.47 -11.27
CA GLU A 58 -32.39 -34.15 -11.28
C GLU A 58 -31.92 -33.89 -12.71
N SER A 59 -32.60 -32.99 -13.44
CA SER A 59 -32.18 -32.63 -14.77
C SER A 59 -30.76 -32.09 -14.66
N LYS A 60 -29.82 -32.77 -15.30
CA LYS A 60 -28.41 -32.45 -15.22
C LYS A 60 -28.20 -30.93 -15.45
N PRO A 61 -27.52 -30.21 -14.53
CA PRO A 61 -27.34 -28.76 -14.66
C PRO A 61 -26.74 -28.39 -16.02
N LYS A 62 -27.19 -27.29 -16.62
CA LYS A 62 -26.70 -26.82 -17.94
C LYS A 62 -25.17 -26.69 -17.96
N GLU A 63 -24.58 -26.27 -16.84
CA GLU A 63 -23.13 -26.15 -16.66
C GLU A 63 -22.42 -27.52 -16.74
N LEU A 64 -23.00 -28.55 -16.14
CA LEU A 64 -22.46 -29.92 -16.17
C LEU A 64 -22.54 -30.52 -17.59
N ILE A 65 -23.58 -30.17 -18.36
CA ILE A 65 -23.70 -30.54 -19.78
C ILE A 65 -22.65 -29.83 -20.62
N LYS A 66 -22.45 -28.53 -20.39
CA LYS A 66 -21.42 -27.75 -21.07
C LYS A 66 -20.02 -28.32 -20.80
N ARG A 67 -19.68 -28.58 -19.53
CA ARG A 67 -18.37 -29.13 -19.13
C ARG A 67 -18.08 -30.49 -19.76
N GLU A 68 -19.06 -31.38 -19.82
CA GLU A 68 -18.93 -32.65 -20.53
C GLU A 68 -18.63 -32.46 -22.02
N ASN A 69 -19.40 -31.61 -22.70
CA ASN A 69 -19.22 -31.33 -24.12
C ASN A 69 -17.84 -30.71 -24.40
N ASP A 70 -17.37 -29.82 -23.53
CA ASP A 70 -16.06 -29.18 -23.67
C ASP A 70 -14.92 -30.19 -23.47
N LEU A 71 -15.03 -31.09 -22.47
CA LEU A 71 -14.06 -32.16 -22.29
C LEU A 71 -14.09 -33.18 -23.42
N HIS A 72 -15.26 -33.51 -23.98
CA HIS A 72 -15.35 -34.36 -25.17
C HIS A 72 -14.61 -33.74 -26.36
N LYS A 73 -14.84 -32.45 -26.61
CA LYS A 73 -14.12 -31.71 -27.65
C LYS A 73 -12.62 -31.70 -27.37
N LYS A 74 -12.19 -31.52 -26.12
CA LYS A 74 -10.77 -31.58 -25.72
C LYS A 74 -10.18 -32.97 -25.99
N ILE A 75 -10.88 -34.06 -25.65
CA ILE A 75 -10.45 -35.45 -25.96
C ILE A 75 -10.22 -35.62 -27.46
N VAL A 76 -11.21 -35.25 -28.29
CA VAL A 76 -11.13 -35.43 -29.74
C VAL A 76 -10.00 -34.58 -30.35
N THR A 77 -9.91 -33.32 -29.93
CA THR A 77 -8.90 -32.38 -30.43
C THR A 77 -7.50 -32.82 -30.02
N LEU A 78 -7.29 -33.14 -28.74
CA LEU A 78 -5.99 -33.57 -28.23
C LEU A 78 -5.55 -34.90 -28.86
N SER A 79 -6.47 -35.83 -29.07
CA SER A 79 -6.16 -37.09 -29.79
C SER A 79 -5.63 -36.87 -31.21
N LYS A 80 -6.11 -35.82 -31.89
CA LYS A 80 -5.62 -35.43 -33.21
C LYS A 80 -4.25 -34.74 -33.10
N THR A 81 -4.13 -33.75 -32.21
CA THR A 81 -2.89 -32.98 -32.07
C THR A 81 -1.71 -33.81 -31.57
N VAL A 82 -1.92 -34.79 -30.68
CA VAL A 82 -0.86 -35.72 -30.24
C VAL A 82 -0.27 -36.50 -31.42
N LYS A 83 -1.12 -36.99 -32.34
CA LYS A 83 -0.66 -37.68 -33.55
C LYS A 83 0.10 -36.74 -34.48
N GLU A 84 -0.39 -35.52 -34.67
CA GLU A 84 0.27 -34.51 -35.50
C GLU A 84 1.63 -34.11 -34.92
N LYS A 85 1.73 -33.94 -33.61
CA LYS A 85 2.98 -33.62 -32.90
C LYS A 85 4.00 -34.75 -33.04
N GLU A 86 3.59 -36.00 -32.84
CA GLU A 86 4.46 -37.16 -33.02
C GLU A 86 4.95 -37.30 -34.47
N LEU A 87 4.07 -37.15 -35.46
CA LEU A 87 4.46 -37.18 -36.87
C LEU A 87 5.46 -36.09 -37.20
N LYS A 88 5.22 -34.87 -36.73
CA LYS A 88 6.14 -33.74 -36.92
C LYS A 88 7.50 -33.99 -36.25
N TYR A 89 7.49 -34.59 -35.07
CA TYR A 89 8.71 -35.00 -34.38
C TYR A 89 9.52 -36.03 -35.20
N LEU A 90 8.86 -37.05 -35.74
CA LEU A 90 9.49 -38.07 -36.59
C LEU A 90 10.05 -37.47 -37.89
N GLU A 91 9.32 -36.52 -38.50
CA GLU A 91 9.78 -35.80 -39.69
C GLU A 91 11.05 -34.99 -39.39
N LEU A 92 11.07 -34.20 -38.31
CA LEU A 92 12.20 -33.34 -37.96
C LEU A 92 13.44 -34.14 -37.51
N THR A 93 13.26 -35.31 -36.89
CA THR A 93 14.38 -36.18 -36.46
C THR A 93 14.97 -37.04 -37.58
N SER A 94 14.35 -37.05 -38.76
CA SER A 94 14.86 -37.79 -39.92
C SER A 94 16.05 -37.10 -40.62
N ASN A 95 16.43 -35.88 -40.19
CA ASN A 95 17.53 -35.11 -40.75
C ASN A 95 18.87 -35.39 -40.02
N PRO A 96 19.90 -35.95 -40.68
CA PRO A 96 21.19 -36.27 -40.05
C PRO A 96 21.99 -35.06 -39.54
N GLU A 97 21.78 -33.86 -40.10
CA GLU A 97 22.51 -32.64 -39.69
C GLU A 97 22.04 -32.06 -38.34
N GLU A 98 20.91 -32.58 -37.82
CA GLU A 98 20.27 -32.18 -36.57
C GLU A 98 20.23 -33.33 -35.57
N ASP A 99 21.33 -34.07 -35.45
CA ASP A 99 21.40 -35.21 -34.54
C ASP A 99 21.35 -34.77 -33.07
N PHE A 100 20.16 -34.92 -32.48
CA PHE A 100 19.88 -34.79 -31.04
C PHE A 100 19.51 -36.15 -30.43
N SER A 101 19.91 -37.26 -31.05
CA SER A 101 19.57 -38.63 -30.64
C SER A 101 19.91 -38.91 -29.17
N TYR A 102 21.08 -38.46 -28.71
CA TYR A 102 21.49 -38.60 -27.30
C TYR A 102 20.42 -38.07 -26.33
N TYR A 103 19.86 -36.89 -26.60
CA TYR A 103 18.84 -36.28 -25.75
C TYR A 103 17.50 -36.98 -25.87
N ALA A 104 17.12 -37.35 -27.10
CA ALA A 104 15.90 -38.08 -27.36
C ALA A 104 15.88 -39.44 -26.64
N GLU A 105 17.03 -40.10 -26.54
CA GLU A 105 17.23 -41.34 -25.79
C GLU A 105 17.29 -41.08 -24.28
N SER A 106 18.12 -40.15 -23.80
CA SER A 106 18.30 -39.91 -22.35
C SER A 106 17.06 -39.37 -21.66
N GLU A 107 16.19 -38.67 -22.40
CA GLU A 107 14.97 -38.05 -21.87
C GLU A 107 13.69 -38.82 -22.30
N ASP A 108 13.84 -40.00 -22.93
CA ASP A 108 12.76 -40.91 -23.32
C ASP A 108 11.66 -40.26 -24.20
N TRP A 109 12.04 -39.44 -25.18
CA TRP A 109 11.08 -38.62 -25.95
C TRP A 109 10.01 -39.45 -26.66
N ARG A 110 10.37 -40.62 -27.19
CA ARG A 110 9.40 -41.53 -27.83
C ARG A 110 8.42 -42.11 -26.80
N GLU A 111 8.91 -42.47 -25.63
CA GLU A 111 8.08 -43.02 -24.56
C GLU A 111 7.04 -42.00 -24.10
N LYS A 112 7.38 -40.70 -24.03
CA LYS A 112 6.42 -39.66 -23.68
C LYS A 112 5.21 -39.61 -24.61
N TYR A 113 5.37 -39.87 -25.91
CA TYR A 113 4.24 -39.98 -26.83
C TYR A 113 3.41 -41.26 -26.59
N ILE A 114 4.05 -42.36 -26.20
CA ILE A 114 3.37 -43.60 -25.82
C ILE A 114 2.54 -43.35 -24.55
N GLU A 115 3.15 -42.83 -23.50
CA GLU A 115 2.49 -42.46 -22.25
C GLU A 115 1.35 -41.46 -22.48
N SER A 116 1.55 -40.44 -23.33
CA SER A 116 0.50 -39.47 -23.69
C SER A 116 -0.73 -40.16 -24.31
N LYS A 117 -0.51 -41.10 -25.24
CA LYS A 117 -1.59 -41.89 -25.86
C LYS A 117 -2.27 -42.80 -24.85
N GLU A 118 -1.54 -43.38 -23.91
CA GLU A 118 -2.12 -44.18 -22.83
C GLU A 118 -3.00 -43.34 -21.91
N LYS A 119 -2.55 -42.15 -21.51
CA LYS A 119 -3.35 -41.19 -20.73
C LYS A 119 -4.60 -40.73 -21.47
N LEU A 120 -4.50 -40.46 -22.77
CA LEU A 120 -5.66 -40.18 -23.64
C LEU A 120 -6.64 -41.35 -23.70
N LYS A 121 -6.13 -42.58 -23.82
CA LYS A 121 -6.96 -43.80 -23.81
C LYS A 121 -7.67 -43.97 -22.46
N GLN A 122 -6.97 -43.76 -21.36
CA GLN A 122 -7.55 -43.77 -20.02
C GLN A 122 -8.64 -42.70 -19.89
N ALA A 123 -8.36 -41.46 -20.27
CA ALA A 123 -9.33 -40.35 -20.24
C ALA A 123 -10.57 -40.66 -21.08
N THR A 124 -10.39 -41.20 -22.29
CA THR A 124 -11.48 -41.58 -23.20
C THR A 124 -12.33 -42.70 -22.60
N ASN A 125 -11.69 -43.73 -22.04
CA ASN A 125 -12.39 -44.84 -21.40
C ASN A 125 -13.18 -44.36 -20.18
N THR A 126 -12.57 -43.57 -19.30
CA THR A 126 -13.24 -42.98 -18.13
C THR A 126 -14.42 -42.11 -18.55
N TYR A 127 -14.26 -41.25 -19.55
CA TYR A 127 -15.33 -40.40 -20.07
C TYR A 127 -16.49 -41.23 -20.63
N ASN A 128 -16.21 -42.25 -21.45
CA ASN A 128 -17.23 -43.12 -22.02
C ASN A 128 -17.95 -43.96 -20.95
N SER A 129 -17.22 -44.52 -19.99
CA SER A 129 -17.80 -45.27 -18.87
C SER A 129 -18.68 -44.39 -17.98
N MET A 130 -18.31 -43.12 -17.79
CA MET A 130 -19.09 -42.14 -17.05
C MET A 130 -20.42 -41.84 -17.77
N ILE A 131 -20.39 -41.59 -19.09
CA ILE A 131 -21.60 -41.33 -19.89
C ILE A 131 -22.54 -42.54 -19.92
N GLN A 132 -22.00 -43.76 -19.96
CA GLN A 132 -22.80 -44.98 -20.01
C GLN A 132 -23.46 -45.33 -18.66
N SER A 133 -23.05 -44.66 -17.58
CA SER A 133 -23.51 -44.94 -16.22
C SER A 133 -24.51 -43.90 -15.71
N HIS A 134 -25.44 -44.32 -14.84
CA HIS A 134 -26.43 -43.43 -14.22
C HIS A 134 -25.91 -42.91 -12.87
N TYR A 135 -24.88 -42.05 -12.90
CA TYR A 135 -24.29 -41.47 -11.71
C TYR A 135 -24.99 -40.17 -11.26
N ASN A 136 -24.91 -39.86 -9.96
CA ASN A 136 -25.33 -38.55 -9.45
C ASN A 136 -24.35 -37.43 -9.87
N ASN A 137 -24.81 -36.17 -9.80
CA ASN A 137 -24.05 -35.00 -10.24
C ASN A 137 -22.67 -34.85 -9.56
N LYS A 138 -22.57 -35.19 -8.26
CA LYS A 138 -21.29 -35.14 -7.50
C LYS A 138 -20.28 -36.16 -8.03
N THR A 139 -20.74 -37.36 -8.32
CA THR A 139 -19.90 -38.43 -8.87
C THR A 139 -19.45 -38.10 -10.30
N ILE A 140 -20.35 -37.56 -11.14
CA ILE A 140 -19.99 -37.08 -12.49
C ILE A 140 -18.87 -36.04 -12.42
N ASN A 141 -18.99 -35.02 -11.55
CA ASN A 141 -17.93 -34.01 -11.41
C ASN A 141 -16.55 -34.62 -11.07
N LYS A 142 -16.48 -35.60 -10.15
CA LYS A 142 -15.22 -36.28 -9.84
C LYS A 142 -14.60 -36.99 -11.05
N TYR A 143 -15.44 -37.63 -11.88
CA TYR A 143 -14.96 -38.24 -13.11
C TYR A 143 -14.47 -37.18 -14.11
N LEU A 144 -15.18 -36.06 -14.25
CA LEU A 144 -14.75 -34.95 -15.11
C LEU A 144 -13.41 -34.36 -14.65
N ASP A 145 -13.22 -34.15 -13.34
CA ASP A 145 -11.96 -33.66 -12.78
C ASP A 145 -10.80 -34.63 -13.07
N TYR A 146 -11.05 -35.94 -12.95
CA TYR A 146 -10.04 -36.96 -13.25
C TYR A 146 -9.72 -37.04 -14.75
N VAL A 147 -10.74 -36.96 -15.61
CA VAL A 147 -10.57 -36.88 -17.07
C VAL A 147 -9.74 -35.64 -17.44
N GLU A 148 -10.06 -34.48 -16.88
CA GLU A 148 -9.35 -33.23 -17.13
C GLU A 148 -7.88 -33.33 -16.71
N LYS A 149 -7.60 -33.91 -15.53
CA LYS A 149 -6.23 -34.19 -15.09
C LYS A 149 -5.47 -35.07 -16.09
N LEU A 150 -6.07 -36.18 -16.51
CA LEU A 150 -5.45 -37.08 -17.49
C LEU A 150 -5.19 -36.40 -18.84
N LEU A 151 -6.10 -35.52 -19.28
CA LEU A 151 -5.91 -34.74 -20.51
C LEU A 151 -4.76 -33.75 -20.38
N ASN A 152 -4.62 -33.07 -19.25
CA ASN A 152 -3.51 -32.14 -19.02
C ASN A 152 -2.16 -32.87 -18.93
N GLU A 153 -2.13 -34.05 -18.29
CA GLU A 153 -0.93 -34.92 -18.29
C GLU A 153 -0.58 -35.38 -19.71
N ALA A 154 -1.56 -35.85 -20.48
CA ALA A 154 -1.35 -36.27 -21.87
C ALA A 154 -0.83 -35.14 -22.76
N GLU A 155 -1.38 -33.94 -22.60
CA GLU A 155 -0.97 -32.73 -23.33
C GLU A 155 0.49 -32.38 -23.02
N SER A 156 0.85 -32.29 -21.74
CA SER A 156 2.22 -32.00 -21.30
C SER A 156 3.23 -33.02 -21.82
N LEU A 157 2.89 -34.32 -21.79
CA LEU A 157 3.76 -35.39 -22.28
C LEU A 157 3.98 -35.29 -23.80
N ALA A 158 2.94 -34.97 -24.57
CA ALA A 158 3.05 -34.83 -26.02
C ALA A 158 3.73 -33.51 -26.46
N ASP A 159 3.64 -32.46 -25.66
CA ASP A 159 4.30 -31.18 -25.95
C ASP A 159 5.82 -31.24 -25.73
N TYR A 160 6.25 -32.01 -24.73
CA TYR A 160 7.63 -32.01 -24.28
C TYR A 160 8.65 -32.28 -25.40
N PRO A 161 8.57 -33.37 -26.20
CA PRO A 161 9.61 -33.68 -27.18
C PRO A 161 9.78 -32.61 -28.26
N LEU A 162 8.69 -32.06 -28.79
CA LEU A 162 8.77 -31.01 -29.81
C LEU A 162 9.30 -29.70 -29.24
N ASN A 163 8.81 -29.27 -28.08
CA ASN A 163 9.29 -28.05 -27.43
C ASN A 163 10.78 -28.16 -27.12
N ARG A 164 11.21 -29.32 -26.64
CA ARG A 164 12.61 -29.64 -26.39
C ARG A 164 13.45 -29.57 -27.66
N LEU A 165 13.00 -30.22 -28.73
CA LEU A 165 13.67 -30.18 -30.03
C LEU A 165 13.79 -28.73 -30.57
N TYR A 166 12.74 -27.92 -30.49
CA TYR A 166 12.79 -26.52 -30.91
C TYR A 166 13.78 -25.72 -30.08
N PHE A 167 13.74 -25.88 -28.75
CA PHE A 167 14.71 -25.26 -27.85
C PHE A 167 16.14 -25.62 -28.25
N MET A 168 16.44 -26.89 -28.49
CA MET A 168 17.78 -27.33 -28.85
C MET A 168 18.23 -26.79 -30.22
N LYS A 169 17.32 -26.73 -31.19
CA LYS A 169 17.59 -26.10 -32.49
C LYS A 169 17.89 -24.62 -32.35
N GLU A 170 17.11 -23.91 -31.55
CA GLU A 170 17.33 -22.49 -31.25
C GLU A 170 18.67 -22.30 -30.54
N ALA A 171 18.97 -23.12 -29.54
CA ALA A 171 20.21 -23.08 -28.78
C ALA A 171 21.41 -23.36 -29.68
N LYS A 172 21.34 -24.35 -30.57
CA LYS A 172 22.38 -24.63 -31.57
C LYS A 172 22.59 -23.46 -32.53
N LYS A 173 21.51 -22.82 -32.99
CA LYS A 173 21.57 -21.67 -33.91
C LYS A 173 22.16 -20.42 -33.25
N ASN A 174 21.79 -20.16 -32.00
CA ASN A 174 22.16 -18.94 -31.27
C ASN A 174 23.32 -19.14 -30.29
N PHE A 175 23.94 -20.32 -30.29
CA PHE A 175 24.92 -20.76 -29.29
C PHE A 175 26.01 -19.71 -29.03
N GLU A 176 26.74 -19.35 -30.08
CA GLU A 176 27.86 -18.40 -29.98
C GLU A 176 27.37 -17.00 -29.61
N VAL A 177 26.17 -16.62 -30.09
CA VAL A 177 25.56 -15.32 -29.80
C VAL A 177 25.26 -15.20 -28.32
N TRP A 178 24.67 -16.23 -27.69
CA TRP A 178 24.39 -16.24 -26.26
C TRP A 178 25.65 -16.12 -25.42
N VAL A 179 26.73 -16.85 -25.78
CA VAL A 179 28.00 -16.78 -25.04
C VAL A 179 28.67 -15.42 -25.22
N VAL A 180 28.67 -14.86 -26.43
CA VAL A 180 29.20 -13.51 -26.69
C VAL A 180 28.43 -12.46 -25.89
N GLN A 181 27.10 -12.56 -25.82
CA GLN A 181 26.29 -11.65 -25.01
C GLN A 181 26.58 -11.82 -23.52
N ALA A 182 26.64 -13.04 -23.02
CA ALA A 182 26.99 -13.32 -21.63
C ALA A 182 28.38 -12.78 -21.24
N GLN A 183 29.35 -12.82 -22.15
CA GLN A 183 30.67 -12.24 -21.93
C GLN A 183 30.61 -10.70 -21.86
N LYS A 184 29.80 -10.06 -22.71
CA LYS A 184 29.55 -8.61 -22.63
C LYS A 184 28.88 -8.24 -21.32
N ASP A 185 27.82 -8.95 -20.94
CA ASP A 185 27.08 -8.72 -19.70
C ASP A 185 27.97 -8.91 -18.47
N TYR A 186 28.83 -9.93 -18.47
CA TYR A 186 29.82 -10.13 -17.41
C TYR A 186 30.82 -8.98 -17.33
N ASN A 187 31.35 -8.50 -18.45
CA ASN A 187 32.27 -7.36 -18.45
C ASN A 187 31.58 -6.09 -17.91
N GLU A 188 30.31 -5.89 -18.23
CA GLU A 188 29.52 -4.79 -17.68
C GLU A 188 29.34 -4.92 -16.15
N ILE A 189 29.04 -6.13 -15.67
CA ILE A 189 29.00 -6.43 -14.22
C ILE A 189 30.31 -6.04 -13.54
N ILE A 190 31.46 -6.43 -14.13
CA ILE A 190 32.78 -6.08 -13.57
C ILE A 190 33.00 -4.58 -13.55
N ASN A 191 32.65 -3.87 -14.62
CA ASN A 191 32.79 -2.41 -14.68
C ASN A 191 31.95 -1.72 -13.61
N LEU A 192 30.65 -2.04 -13.52
CA LEU A 192 29.74 -1.47 -12.53
C LEU A 192 30.23 -1.72 -11.10
N ILE A 193 30.60 -2.96 -10.78
CA ILE A 193 31.12 -3.31 -9.45
C ILE A 193 32.42 -2.55 -9.15
N SER A 194 33.33 -2.41 -10.12
CA SER A 194 34.58 -1.65 -9.92
C SER A 194 34.30 -0.18 -9.63
N GLU A 195 33.34 0.43 -10.32
CA GLU A 195 32.94 1.82 -10.06
C GLU A 195 32.31 2.01 -8.68
N ILE A 196 31.49 1.04 -8.24
CA ILE A 196 30.92 1.02 -6.90
C ILE A 196 32.03 0.86 -5.85
N GLU A 197 33.00 -0.03 -6.08
CA GLU A 197 34.12 -0.28 -5.17
C GLU A 197 34.96 0.97 -4.92
N ILE A 198 35.15 1.83 -5.93
CA ILE A 198 35.81 3.13 -5.77
C ILE A 198 35.05 4.00 -4.75
N VAL A 199 33.72 4.09 -4.88
CA VAL A 199 32.89 4.88 -3.96
C VAL A 199 32.87 4.26 -2.57
N VAL A 200 32.75 2.94 -2.47
CA VAL A 200 32.81 2.19 -1.20
C VAL A 200 34.13 2.46 -0.48
N ASN A 201 35.27 2.29 -1.15
CA ASN A 201 36.58 2.50 -0.54
C ASN A 201 36.79 3.94 -0.09
N LYS A 202 36.35 4.92 -0.89
CA LYS A 202 36.36 6.32 -0.48
C LYS A 202 35.49 6.55 0.76
N THR A 203 34.27 6.01 0.77
CA THR A 203 33.34 6.18 1.89
C THR A 203 33.88 5.54 3.17
N LYS A 204 34.54 4.37 3.07
CA LYS A 204 35.22 3.73 4.21
C LYS A 204 36.40 4.55 4.73
N PHE A 205 37.14 5.21 3.83
CA PHE A 205 38.23 6.10 4.21
C PHE A 205 37.70 7.35 4.93
N ASP A 206 36.63 7.95 4.42
CA ASP A 206 36.01 9.14 5.02
C ASP A 206 35.29 8.80 6.35
N PHE A 207 34.75 7.58 6.49
CA PHE A 207 33.97 7.11 7.64
C PHE A 207 34.48 5.77 8.19
N PRO A 208 35.66 5.74 8.84
CA PRO A 208 36.27 4.49 9.31
C PRO A 208 35.42 3.77 10.37
N ALA A 209 34.66 4.51 11.19
CA ALA A 209 33.74 3.92 12.17
C ALA A 209 32.58 3.13 11.53
N LYS A 210 32.26 3.41 10.26
CA LYS A 210 31.18 2.78 9.49
C LYS A 210 31.69 1.71 8.52
N ALA A 211 32.98 1.40 8.54
CA ALA A 211 33.60 0.49 7.58
C ALA A 211 32.97 -0.91 7.54
N ALA A 212 32.59 -1.46 8.71
CA ALA A 212 31.94 -2.77 8.79
C ALA A 212 30.54 -2.77 8.17
N GLU A 213 29.70 -1.77 8.51
CA GLU A 213 28.36 -1.62 7.93
C GLU A 213 28.43 -1.40 6.41
N ILE A 214 29.42 -0.63 5.94
CA ILE A 214 29.66 -0.41 4.51
C ILE A 214 30.09 -1.72 3.80
N ASP A 215 30.94 -2.53 4.45
CA ASP A 215 31.34 -3.84 3.91
C ASP A 215 30.14 -4.78 3.81
N ASP A 216 29.25 -4.79 4.82
CA ASP A 216 28.03 -5.59 4.81
C ASP A 216 27.07 -5.16 3.68
N LEU A 217 26.94 -3.85 3.43
CA LEU A 217 26.16 -3.32 2.30
C LEU A 217 26.73 -3.76 0.94
N TYR A 218 28.05 -3.87 0.82
CA TYR A 218 28.73 -4.19 -0.44
C TYR A 218 28.92 -5.70 -0.68
N ALA A 219 28.92 -6.53 0.37
CA ALA A 219 29.15 -7.97 0.29
C ALA A 219 28.26 -8.71 -0.73
N PRO A 220 26.94 -8.42 -0.86
CA PRO A 220 26.08 -9.09 -1.84
C PRO A 220 26.55 -8.90 -3.29
N LEU A 221 27.10 -7.73 -3.64
CA LEU A 221 27.61 -7.47 -4.99
C LEU A 221 28.84 -8.34 -5.30
N ARG A 222 29.72 -8.55 -4.31
CA ARG A 222 30.87 -9.45 -4.46
C ARG A 222 30.42 -10.88 -4.71
N THR A 223 29.40 -11.36 -3.99
CA THR A 223 28.83 -12.69 -4.24
C THR A 223 28.25 -12.81 -5.65
N LYS A 224 27.49 -11.80 -6.12
CA LYS A 224 26.95 -11.79 -7.48
C LYS A 224 28.03 -11.79 -8.56
N ARG A 225 29.12 -11.05 -8.35
CA ARG A 225 30.31 -11.08 -9.23
C ARG A 225 30.84 -12.50 -9.37
N ASP A 226 31.07 -13.17 -8.24
CA ASP A 226 31.68 -14.50 -8.21
C ASP A 226 30.72 -15.54 -8.85
N ASP A 227 29.42 -15.40 -8.59
CA ASP A 227 28.37 -16.19 -9.23
C ASP A 227 28.31 -15.99 -10.76
N SER A 228 28.47 -14.75 -11.23
CA SER A 228 28.50 -14.44 -12.66
C SER A 228 29.75 -15.00 -13.35
N LEU A 229 30.90 -14.98 -12.67
CA LEU A 229 32.13 -15.62 -13.17
C LEU A 229 31.97 -17.14 -13.26
N SER A 230 31.37 -17.76 -12.24
CA SER A 230 31.08 -19.20 -12.23
C SER A 230 30.15 -19.58 -13.39
N ALA A 231 29.09 -18.81 -13.62
CA ALA A 231 28.17 -19.00 -14.74
C ALA A 231 28.87 -18.82 -16.10
N LEU A 232 29.70 -17.78 -16.26
CA LEU A 232 30.42 -17.53 -17.51
C LEU A 232 31.40 -18.67 -17.80
N THR A 233 32.09 -19.17 -16.77
CA THR A 233 33.01 -20.31 -16.89
C THR A 233 32.28 -21.56 -17.39
N LYS A 234 31.08 -21.84 -16.89
CA LYS A 234 30.24 -22.94 -17.36
C LYS A 234 29.82 -22.76 -18.83
N ALA A 235 29.34 -21.57 -19.21
CA ALA A 235 28.95 -21.28 -20.58
C ALA A 235 30.14 -21.41 -21.58
N LEU A 236 31.33 -20.94 -21.20
CA LEU A 236 32.55 -21.08 -21.99
C LEU A 236 33.01 -22.53 -22.11
N ALA A 237 32.82 -23.35 -21.07
CA ALA A 237 33.11 -24.78 -21.13
C ALA A 237 32.20 -25.50 -22.14
N GLU A 238 30.90 -25.18 -22.16
CA GLU A 238 29.97 -25.71 -23.15
C GLU A 238 30.30 -25.21 -24.57
N LEU A 239 30.74 -23.95 -24.73
CA LEU A 239 31.24 -23.45 -26.02
C LEU A 239 32.45 -24.23 -26.53
N LYS A 240 33.36 -24.59 -25.64
CA LYS A 240 34.51 -25.40 -26.00
C LYS A 240 34.06 -26.77 -26.52
N LYS A 241 33.12 -27.42 -25.84
CA LYS A 241 32.55 -28.71 -26.29
C LYS A 241 31.86 -28.57 -27.65
N TYR A 242 31.07 -27.51 -27.86
CA TYR A 242 30.40 -27.22 -29.13
C TYR A 242 31.40 -27.09 -30.29
N LYS A 243 32.53 -26.39 -30.06
CA LYS A 243 33.61 -26.23 -31.05
C LYS A 243 34.37 -27.52 -31.36
N MET A 244 34.29 -28.55 -30.51
CA MET A 244 34.89 -29.87 -30.76
C MET A 244 34.03 -30.77 -31.68
N LYS A 245 32.96 -30.23 -32.29
CA LYS A 245 32.19 -30.83 -33.40
C LYS A 245 31.83 -32.31 -33.20
N GLY A 246 30.98 -32.60 -32.22
CA GLY A 246 30.36 -33.92 -32.04
C GLY A 246 31.21 -34.95 -31.31
N ILE A 247 32.42 -34.60 -30.85
CA ILE A 247 33.24 -35.46 -30.00
C ILE A 247 32.69 -35.51 -28.56
N VAL A 248 32.11 -34.39 -28.10
CA VAL A 248 31.61 -34.23 -26.74
C VAL A 248 30.19 -33.65 -26.80
N ILE A 249 29.29 -34.23 -26.00
CA ILE A 249 27.89 -33.80 -25.88
C ILE A 249 27.84 -32.43 -25.18
N VAL A 250 27.01 -31.53 -25.70
CA VAL A 250 26.92 -30.12 -25.30
C VAL A 250 25.66 -29.87 -24.49
N ASP A 251 25.79 -29.50 -23.22
CA ASP A 251 24.63 -29.23 -22.37
C ASP A 251 24.01 -27.85 -22.69
N TYR A 252 23.00 -27.86 -23.58
CA TYR A 252 22.28 -26.65 -23.99
C TYR A 252 21.46 -26.02 -22.86
N ASP A 253 21.03 -26.81 -21.86
CA ASP A 253 20.30 -26.28 -20.70
C ASP A 253 21.24 -25.53 -19.78
N LEU A 254 22.36 -26.16 -19.42
CA LEU A 254 23.38 -25.54 -18.59
C LEU A 254 23.89 -24.25 -19.24
N LEU A 255 24.07 -24.25 -20.56
CA LEU A 255 24.42 -23.05 -21.31
C LEU A 255 23.37 -21.96 -21.09
N LYS A 256 22.10 -22.23 -21.45
CA LYS A 256 21.04 -21.23 -21.40
C LYS A 256 20.82 -20.70 -19.98
N GLU A 257 20.78 -21.61 -19.00
CA GLU A 257 20.67 -21.26 -17.59
C GLU A 257 21.83 -20.35 -17.15
N SER A 258 23.06 -20.69 -17.55
CA SER A 258 24.25 -19.89 -17.20
C SER A 258 24.22 -18.50 -17.84
N THR A 259 23.87 -18.39 -19.13
CA THR A 259 23.78 -17.09 -19.81
C THR A 259 22.64 -16.24 -19.25
N ASP A 260 21.49 -16.85 -18.96
CA ASP A 260 20.34 -16.15 -18.38
C ASP A 260 20.59 -15.76 -16.92
N LYS A 261 21.38 -16.54 -16.17
CA LYS A 261 21.83 -16.16 -14.82
C LYS A 261 22.67 -14.88 -14.87
N ILE A 262 23.60 -14.74 -15.82
CA ILE A 262 24.44 -13.54 -15.96
C ILE A 262 23.58 -12.32 -16.30
N ALA A 263 22.69 -12.43 -17.28
CA ALA A 263 21.78 -11.35 -17.66
C ALA A 263 20.88 -10.91 -16.48
N ARG A 264 20.35 -11.86 -15.70
CA ARG A 264 19.58 -11.56 -14.48
C ARG A 264 20.41 -10.86 -13.42
N ILE A 265 21.66 -11.30 -13.20
CA ILE A 265 22.57 -10.65 -12.25
C ILE A 265 22.86 -9.21 -12.66
N LEU A 266 23.13 -8.96 -13.95
CA LEU A 266 23.37 -7.60 -14.46
C LEU A 266 22.17 -6.68 -14.15
N SER A 267 20.95 -7.14 -14.46
CA SER A 267 19.71 -6.39 -14.17
C SER A 267 19.54 -6.08 -12.67
N GLN A 268 19.87 -7.04 -11.80
CA GLN A 268 19.84 -6.84 -10.34
C GLN A 268 20.89 -5.82 -9.89
N ILE A 269 22.13 -5.93 -10.36
CA ILE A 269 23.22 -5.02 -10.01
C ILE A 269 22.91 -3.59 -10.44
N SER A 270 22.35 -3.37 -11.63
CA SER A 270 21.97 -2.03 -12.08
C SER A 270 20.92 -1.38 -11.16
N THR A 271 20.04 -2.17 -10.56
CA THR A 271 19.04 -1.66 -9.59
C THR A 271 19.66 -1.42 -8.22
N GLU A 272 20.49 -2.35 -7.74
CA GLU A 272 21.17 -2.28 -6.45
C GLU A 272 22.24 -1.16 -6.41
N ASP A 273 22.87 -0.83 -7.54
CA ASP A 273 23.82 0.27 -7.67
C ASP A 273 23.23 1.60 -7.18
N VAL A 274 22.04 1.94 -7.67
CA VAL A 274 21.33 3.16 -7.28
C VAL A 274 21.07 3.19 -5.77
N GLN A 275 20.66 2.05 -5.21
CA GLN A 275 20.35 1.91 -3.79
C GLN A 275 21.59 2.03 -2.91
N ILE A 276 22.68 1.34 -3.26
CA ILE A 276 23.95 1.38 -2.52
C ILE A 276 24.53 2.80 -2.57
N ARG A 277 24.60 3.43 -3.75
CA ARG A 277 25.09 4.82 -3.86
C ARG A 277 24.24 5.79 -3.06
N SER A 278 22.91 5.63 -3.07
CA SER A 278 22.01 6.44 -2.24
C SER A 278 22.31 6.25 -0.76
N LYS A 279 22.48 4.99 -0.31
CA LYS A 279 22.76 4.66 1.08
C LYS A 279 24.10 5.23 1.56
N LEU A 280 25.16 5.10 0.75
CA LEU A 280 26.47 5.67 1.06
C LEU A 280 26.43 7.20 1.10
N LYS A 281 25.60 7.84 0.25
CA LYS A 281 25.41 9.29 0.25
C LYS A 281 24.79 9.81 1.55
N GLU A 282 24.00 9.01 2.26
CA GLU A 282 23.40 9.41 3.54
C GLU A 282 24.46 9.84 4.56
N LEU A 283 25.62 9.17 4.57
CA LEU A 283 26.73 9.46 5.50
C LEU A 283 27.32 10.87 5.28
N TYR A 284 27.23 11.40 4.06
CA TYR A 284 27.71 12.74 3.71
C TYR A 284 26.67 13.84 3.98
N GLN A 285 25.50 13.48 4.47
CA GLN A 285 24.42 14.41 4.75
C GLN A 285 24.23 14.56 6.26
N SER A 286 24.05 15.79 6.70
CA SER A 286 23.62 16.09 8.06
C SER A 286 22.51 17.12 8.01
N TYR A 287 21.50 16.96 8.84
CA TYR A 287 20.40 17.91 8.88
C TYR A 287 19.79 18.05 10.27
N GLU A 288 19.09 19.15 10.50
CA GLU A 288 18.19 19.36 11.63
C GLU A 288 16.87 19.96 11.17
N LYS A 289 15.79 19.53 11.80
CA LYS A 289 14.45 20.10 11.69
C LYS A 289 14.09 20.72 13.04
N ILE A 290 14.09 22.03 13.10
CA ILE A 290 13.85 22.82 14.32
C ILE A 290 12.42 23.33 14.32
N LEU A 291 11.70 23.08 15.41
CA LEU A 291 10.34 23.59 15.60
C LEU A 291 10.39 25.10 15.83
N PHE A 292 9.98 25.87 14.82
CA PHE A 292 10.17 27.31 14.79
C PHE A 292 8.92 28.10 15.17
N ASP A 293 7.75 27.67 14.69
CA ASP A 293 6.45 28.26 15.06
C ASP A 293 5.39 27.17 15.16
N MET A 294 4.37 27.43 15.96
CA MET A 294 3.22 26.55 16.15
C MET A 294 1.97 27.42 16.23
N ARG A 295 0.85 26.94 15.69
CA ARG A 295 -0.46 27.56 15.95
C ARG A 295 -1.58 26.54 15.84
N LYS A 296 -2.65 26.80 16.59
CA LYS A 296 -3.96 26.17 16.36
C LYS A 296 -4.91 27.20 15.77
N GLU A 297 -5.69 26.76 14.79
CA GLU A 297 -6.82 27.50 14.26
C GLU A 297 -8.10 26.81 14.72
N TYR A 298 -8.98 27.58 15.36
CA TYR A 298 -10.21 27.09 15.94
C TYR A 298 -11.38 27.48 15.06
N TRP A 299 -12.18 26.50 14.66
CA TRP A 299 -13.27 26.68 13.72
C TRP A 299 -14.58 26.23 14.35
N ILE A 300 -15.62 27.05 14.19
CA ILE A 300 -16.98 26.76 14.64
C ILE A 300 -17.90 26.67 13.43
N ILE A 301 -18.75 25.66 13.41
CA ILE A 301 -19.77 25.46 12.40
C ILE A 301 -21.13 25.64 13.07
N VAL A 302 -21.87 26.64 12.62
CA VAL A 302 -23.23 26.92 13.08
C VAL A 302 -24.20 26.32 12.08
N ALA A 303 -25.27 25.71 12.58
CA ALA A 303 -26.43 25.36 11.77
C ALA A 303 -27.65 26.16 12.22
N ARG A 304 -28.59 26.30 11.30
CA ARG A 304 -29.91 26.87 11.53
C ARG A 304 -30.97 25.91 11.00
N GLY A 305 -31.94 25.57 11.83
CA GLY A 305 -33.22 25.01 11.41
C GLY A 305 -34.20 26.15 11.28
N SER A 306 -34.83 26.32 10.12
CA SER A 306 -35.88 27.32 9.89
C SER A 306 -37.18 26.67 9.45
N TRP A 307 -38.32 27.22 9.87
CA TRP A 307 -39.65 26.72 9.54
C TRP A 307 -40.71 27.83 9.61
N ASP A 308 -41.93 27.50 9.19
CA ASP A 308 -43.13 28.32 9.38
C ASP A 308 -44.07 27.66 10.39
N GLU A 309 -44.23 28.29 11.56
CA GLU A 309 -45.08 27.82 12.65
C GLU A 309 -46.53 28.34 12.57
N SER A 310 -46.94 28.94 11.43
CA SER A 310 -48.29 29.47 11.27
C SER A 310 -49.40 28.41 11.48
N GLU A 311 -50.51 28.79 12.13
CA GLU A 311 -51.65 27.88 12.40
C GLU A 311 -52.29 27.29 11.12
N PHE A 312 -51.87 27.74 9.94
CA PHE A 312 -52.37 27.33 8.63
C PHE A 312 -51.54 26.21 7.97
N THR A 313 -50.36 25.86 8.49
CA THR A 313 -49.51 24.78 7.98
C THR A 313 -49.74 23.47 8.74
N ARG A 314 -50.39 22.49 8.07
CA ARG A 314 -50.67 21.16 8.67
C ARG A 314 -49.43 20.28 8.88
N TRP A 315 -48.31 20.63 8.24
CA TRP A 315 -47.04 19.90 8.25
C TRP A 315 -45.88 20.90 8.08
N PRO A 316 -45.36 21.50 9.15
CA PRO A 316 -44.21 22.40 9.04
C PRO A 316 -43.03 21.62 8.46
N THR A 317 -42.44 22.15 7.38
CA THR A 317 -41.22 21.60 6.80
C THR A 317 -40.06 22.38 7.38
N GLU A 318 -39.18 21.69 8.10
CA GLU A 318 -37.96 22.28 8.64
C GLU A 318 -36.86 22.26 7.56
N HIS A 319 -36.18 23.39 7.37
CA HIS A 319 -35.06 23.54 6.47
C HIS A 319 -33.78 23.77 7.29
N ILE A 320 -32.83 22.84 7.18
CA ILE A 320 -31.53 22.97 7.82
C ILE A 320 -30.55 23.66 6.86
N TYR A 321 -29.91 24.72 7.36
CA TYR A 321 -28.84 25.44 6.68
C TYR A 321 -27.57 25.42 7.54
N ILE A 322 -26.46 24.96 6.95
CA ILE A 322 -25.15 24.93 7.60
C ILE A 322 -24.33 26.12 7.09
N TYR A 323 -23.93 27.00 7.99
CA TYR A 323 -23.08 28.14 7.65
C TYR A 323 -21.66 27.70 7.33
N ARG A 324 -20.93 28.54 6.58
CA ARG A 324 -19.49 28.33 6.37
C ARG A 324 -18.76 28.34 7.72
N PRO A 325 -17.75 27.48 7.93
CA PRO A 325 -16.95 27.47 9.15
C PRO A 325 -16.38 28.86 9.48
N ARG A 326 -16.43 29.22 10.75
CA ARG A 326 -15.99 30.52 11.26
C ARG A 326 -14.79 30.34 12.15
N GLN A 327 -13.68 30.97 11.76
CA GLN A 327 -12.47 30.97 12.58
C GLN A 327 -12.67 31.91 13.77
N VAL A 328 -12.39 31.40 14.97
CA VAL A 328 -12.47 32.14 16.22
C VAL A 328 -11.18 31.99 17.01
N ASP A 329 -11.01 32.77 18.08
CA ASP A 329 -9.93 32.56 19.04
C ASP A 329 -10.23 31.38 20.00
N GLU A 330 -9.19 30.94 20.72
CA GLU A 330 -9.28 29.80 21.64
C GLU A 330 -10.31 30.02 22.75
N GLU A 331 -10.42 31.25 23.28
CA GLU A 331 -11.35 31.57 24.36
C GLU A 331 -12.81 31.42 23.90
N THR A 332 -13.11 31.95 22.71
CA THR A 332 -14.42 31.84 22.09
C THR A 332 -14.73 30.41 21.71
N TYR A 333 -13.75 29.67 21.19
CA TYR A 333 -13.89 28.24 20.95
C TYR A 333 -14.26 27.47 22.22
N LYS A 334 -13.51 27.66 23.31
CA LYS A 334 -13.78 27.01 24.61
C LYS A 334 -15.16 27.35 25.15
N TYR A 335 -15.60 28.59 24.98
CA TYR A 335 -16.95 29.01 25.34
C TYR A 335 -18.01 28.17 24.62
N PHE A 336 -17.93 28.06 23.29
CA PHE A 336 -18.92 27.34 22.49
C PHE A 336 -18.85 25.82 22.68
N THR A 337 -17.65 25.23 22.82
CA THR A 337 -17.50 23.80 23.12
C THR A 337 -17.90 23.43 24.55
N GLY A 338 -18.00 24.42 25.44
CA GLY A 338 -18.47 24.23 26.81
C GLY A 338 -19.99 24.25 26.96
N LEU A 339 -20.73 24.60 25.91
CA LEU A 339 -22.18 24.57 25.91
C LEU A 339 -22.71 23.12 25.87
N PRO A 340 -23.92 22.86 26.39
CA PRO A 340 -24.59 21.58 26.17
C PRO A 340 -24.73 21.25 24.67
N SER A 341 -24.71 19.95 24.34
CA SER A 341 -24.98 19.50 22.97
C SER A 341 -26.35 19.99 22.53
N GLU A 342 -26.46 20.49 21.30
CA GLU A 342 -27.70 21.04 20.70
C GLU A 342 -28.27 22.27 21.43
N GLU A 343 -27.46 22.95 22.26
CA GLU A 343 -27.87 24.21 22.88
C GLU A 343 -28.25 25.23 21.80
N ILE A 344 -29.47 25.76 21.89
CA ILE A 344 -29.94 26.80 20.98
C ILE A 344 -29.27 28.12 21.39
N ILE A 345 -28.34 28.60 20.59
CA ILE A 345 -27.54 29.80 20.88
C ILE A 345 -28.26 31.10 20.50
N ALA A 346 -29.17 31.03 19.54
CA ALA A 346 -30.02 32.14 19.12
C ALA A 346 -31.31 31.63 18.48
N GLN A 347 -32.32 32.47 18.47
CA GLN A 347 -33.63 32.17 17.93
C GLN A 347 -34.17 33.38 17.18
N VAL A 348 -34.86 33.13 16.08
CA VAL A 348 -35.74 34.10 15.44
C VAL A 348 -37.15 33.57 15.63
N ARG A 349 -38.05 34.42 16.12
CA ARG A 349 -39.47 34.10 16.26
C ARG A 349 -40.32 35.19 15.66
N GLN A 350 -41.44 34.82 15.06
CA GLN A 350 -42.42 35.78 14.56
C GLN A 350 -43.31 36.29 15.69
N ASP A 351 -43.28 37.61 15.95
CA ASP A 351 -44.23 38.21 16.88
C ASP A 351 -45.61 38.40 16.23
N LEU A 352 -46.52 37.46 16.53
CA LEU A 352 -47.92 37.47 16.07
C LEU A 352 -48.79 38.51 16.81
N SER A 353 -48.29 39.18 17.85
CA SER A 353 -49.09 40.06 18.73
C SER A 353 -49.24 41.50 18.21
N LEU A 354 -48.37 41.97 17.30
CA LEU A 354 -48.30 43.39 16.92
C LEU A 354 -48.81 43.76 15.51
N LYS A 355 -49.36 42.82 14.71
CA LYS A 355 -49.79 43.07 13.30
C LYS A 355 -48.72 43.76 12.42
N ILE A 356 -47.45 43.68 12.81
CA ILE A 356 -46.28 44.16 12.06
C ILE A 356 -45.32 42.97 12.01
N PRO A 357 -44.91 42.49 10.82
CA PRO A 357 -43.97 41.38 10.72
C PRO A 357 -42.57 41.89 11.10
N LYS A 358 -42.23 41.81 12.39
CA LYS A 358 -40.86 41.94 12.86
C LYS A 358 -40.43 40.60 13.42
N SER A 359 -39.49 39.97 12.72
CA SER A 359 -38.72 38.84 13.21
C SER A 359 -37.53 39.41 13.98
N ASP A 360 -37.59 39.39 15.31
CA ASP A 360 -36.48 39.88 16.14
C ASP A 360 -35.60 38.70 16.55
N LEU A 361 -34.29 38.85 16.31
CA LEU A 361 -33.28 37.89 16.75
C LEU A 361 -33.13 37.98 18.28
N SER A 362 -33.44 36.88 18.97
CA SER A 362 -33.18 36.68 20.39
C SER A 362 -31.91 35.87 20.56
N LEU A 363 -31.00 36.33 21.43
CA LEU A 363 -29.74 35.64 21.73
C LEU A 363 -29.83 34.95 23.09
N ASN A 364 -29.48 33.67 23.13
CA ASN A 364 -29.32 32.91 24.38
C ASN A 364 -27.87 32.92 24.88
N ILE A 365 -26.96 33.48 24.07
CA ILE A 365 -25.56 33.70 24.39
C ILE A 365 -25.26 35.21 24.51
N PRO A 366 -24.13 35.60 25.15
CA PRO A 366 -23.68 36.98 25.13
C PRO A 366 -23.54 37.51 23.70
N LYS A 367 -24.04 38.73 23.47
CA LYS A 367 -24.01 39.38 22.16
C LYS A 367 -22.60 39.43 21.55
N GLU A 368 -21.59 39.68 22.36
CA GLU A 368 -20.19 39.69 21.93
C GLU A 368 -19.73 38.35 21.33
N LYS A 369 -20.20 37.21 21.84
CA LYS A 369 -19.88 35.88 21.30
C LYS A 369 -20.65 35.61 20.02
N TRP A 370 -21.89 36.08 19.90
CA TRP A 370 -22.66 36.03 18.66
C TRP A 370 -22.00 36.84 17.53
N ASP A 371 -21.60 38.07 17.83
CA ASP A 371 -20.98 38.98 16.86
C ASP A 371 -19.68 38.40 16.29
N LEU A 372 -18.92 37.62 17.08
CA LEU A 372 -17.71 36.91 16.64
C LEU A 372 -17.97 35.77 15.63
N LEU A 373 -19.17 35.18 15.61
CA LEU A 373 -19.54 34.19 14.58
C LEU A 373 -19.69 34.84 13.20
N ASN A 374 -19.98 36.15 13.14
CA ASN A 374 -20.10 36.92 11.90
C ASN A 374 -20.98 36.22 10.84
N ILE A 375 -22.16 35.76 11.26
CA ILE A 375 -23.18 35.14 10.41
C ILE A 375 -24.35 36.10 10.21
N ASP A 376 -24.94 36.09 9.02
CA ASP A 376 -26.20 36.79 8.76
C ASP A 376 -27.36 35.83 9.08
N PRO A 377 -28.20 36.12 10.09
CA PRO A 377 -29.32 35.24 10.46
C PRO A 377 -30.28 34.95 9.30
N ASN A 378 -30.36 35.86 8.33
CA ASN A 378 -31.29 35.80 7.20
C ASN A 378 -30.67 35.17 5.94
N GLU A 379 -29.40 34.73 6.00
CA GLU A 379 -28.72 34.13 4.86
C GLU A 379 -29.47 32.87 4.40
N ASN A 380 -29.89 32.86 3.13
CA ASN A 380 -30.58 31.74 2.50
C ASN A 380 -31.78 31.20 3.30
N VAL A 381 -32.49 32.05 4.05
CA VAL A 381 -33.79 31.67 4.65
C VAL A 381 -34.82 31.53 3.53
N PRO A 382 -35.56 30.41 3.45
CA PRO A 382 -36.70 30.29 2.54
C PRO A 382 -37.73 31.40 2.79
N GLU A 383 -38.31 31.96 1.72
CA GLU A 383 -39.23 33.12 1.81
C GLU A 383 -40.40 32.93 2.79
N ASN A 384 -40.84 31.68 2.97
CA ASN A 384 -41.97 31.33 3.82
C ASN A 384 -41.58 31.02 5.26
N ASP A 385 -40.32 30.72 5.56
CA ASP A 385 -39.89 30.40 6.92
C ASP A 385 -39.87 31.69 7.77
N LYS A 386 -40.43 31.63 8.97
CA LYS A 386 -40.62 32.78 9.87
C LYS A 386 -39.93 32.60 11.22
N ASP A 387 -39.66 31.35 11.58
CA ASP A 387 -39.02 30.97 12.84
C ASP A 387 -37.71 30.24 12.53
N SER A 388 -36.74 30.38 13.42
CA SER A 388 -35.46 29.70 13.27
C SER A 388 -34.77 29.47 14.60
N ASP A 389 -34.12 28.32 14.74
CA ASP A 389 -33.21 28.00 15.84
C ASP A 389 -31.80 27.82 15.31
N PHE A 390 -30.83 28.36 16.06
CA PHE A 390 -29.41 28.29 15.73
C PHE A 390 -28.70 27.47 16.79
N TRP A 391 -27.86 26.53 16.39
CA TRP A 391 -27.02 25.72 17.29
C TRP A 391 -25.62 25.54 16.72
N ILE A 392 -24.70 25.11 17.57
CA ILE A 392 -23.36 24.69 17.14
C ILE A 392 -23.49 23.28 16.56
N GLU A 393 -23.34 23.17 15.25
CA GLU A 393 -23.41 21.89 14.54
C GLU A 393 -22.15 21.07 14.75
N ASN A 394 -20.99 21.73 14.64
CA ASN A 394 -19.71 21.08 14.78
C ASN A 394 -18.61 22.10 15.09
N TYR A 395 -17.44 21.60 15.46
CA TYR A 395 -16.23 22.38 15.68
C TYR A 395 -15.03 21.62 15.12
N ASP A 396 -13.99 22.35 14.73
CA ASP A 396 -12.77 21.78 14.15
C ASP A 396 -11.55 22.53 14.67
N ILE A 397 -10.47 21.80 14.92
CA ILE A 397 -9.18 22.35 15.34
C ILE A 397 -8.16 21.93 14.31
N LYS A 398 -7.50 22.93 13.71
CA LYS A 398 -6.40 22.68 12.78
C LYS A 398 -5.09 23.10 13.42
N ALA A 399 -4.24 22.12 13.69
CA ALA A 399 -2.93 22.33 14.24
C ALA A 399 -1.90 22.49 13.12
N TYR A 400 -0.98 23.44 13.28
CA TYR A 400 0.04 23.74 12.30
C TYR A 400 1.40 23.94 12.94
N HIS A 401 2.43 23.43 12.27
CA HIS A 401 3.83 23.69 12.58
C HIS A 401 4.51 24.47 11.47
N LYS A 402 5.53 25.23 11.86
CA LYS A 402 6.52 25.83 10.98
C LYS A 402 7.89 25.39 11.44
N TYR A 403 8.76 25.02 10.51
CA TYR A 403 10.09 24.52 10.82
C TYR A 403 11.19 25.39 10.22
N ILE A 404 12.34 25.35 10.87
CA ILE A 404 13.61 25.70 10.25
C ILE A 404 14.31 24.38 9.92
N VAL A 405 14.62 24.16 8.64
CA VAL A 405 15.37 23.01 8.17
C VAL A 405 16.77 23.46 7.81
N ILE A 406 17.76 22.84 8.43
CA ILE A 406 19.17 23.06 8.12
C ILE A 406 19.67 21.77 7.51
N SER A 407 20.10 21.78 6.25
CA SER A 407 20.62 20.60 5.55
C SER A 407 21.98 20.93 4.98
N ASN A 408 23.02 20.26 5.50
CA ASN A 408 24.42 20.57 5.23
C ASN A 408 24.78 22.03 5.50
N ASP A 409 24.69 22.90 4.49
CA ASP A 409 24.99 24.33 4.54
C ASP A 409 23.84 25.21 4.01
N GLU A 410 22.68 24.59 3.79
CA GLU A 410 21.43 25.23 3.41
C GLU A 410 20.55 25.44 4.65
N TYR A 411 19.83 26.57 4.64
CA TYR A 411 18.91 27.00 5.69
C TYR A 411 17.61 27.38 5.00
N GLU A 412 16.51 26.78 5.46
CA GLU A 412 15.18 27.04 4.93
C GLU A 412 14.17 27.17 6.07
N GLU A 413 13.25 28.13 5.95
CA GLU A 413 12.03 28.15 6.75
C GLU A 413 10.90 27.57 5.92
N THR A 414 10.22 26.56 6.45
CA THR A 414 9.06 25.96 5.75
C THR A 414 7.87 26.90 5.77
N ASP A 415 6.89 26.68 4.89
CA ASP A 415 5.54 27.20 5.11
C ASP A 415 4.85 26.50 6.29
N TRP A 416 3.62 26.92 6.60
CA TRP A 416 2.77 26.25 7.59
C TRP A 416 2.38 24.85 7.09
N ILE A 417 2.70 23.84 7.89
CA ILE A 417 2.41 22.44 7.62
C ILE A 417 1.31 22.01 8.59
N LEU A 418 0.21 21.48 8.04
CA LEU A 418 -0.85 20.87 8.85
C LEU A 418 -0.30 19.63 9.53
N VAL A 419 -0.52 19.52 10.83
CA VAL A 419 -0.11 18.37 11.65
C VAL A 419 -1.32 17.84 12.42
N ASP A 420 -1.22 16.60 12.89
CA ASP A 420 -2.23 16.05 13.78
C ASP A 420 -2.14 16.72 15.16
N ASP A 421 -3.26 16.76 15.89
CA ASP A 421 -3.31 17.40 17.21
C ASP A 421 -2.38 16.70 18.21
N GLU A 422 -2.18 15.38 18.06
CA GLU A 422 -1.24 14.60 18.86
C GLU A 422 0.21 15.07 18.66
N ASP A 423 0.65 15.27 17.41
CA ASP A 423 2.00 15.80 17.11
C ASP A 423 2.17 17.23 17.68
N TYR A 424 1.11 18.04 17.65
CA TYR A 424 1.16 19.39 18.21
C TYR A 424 1.38 19.36 19.72
N GLU A 425 0.61 18.55 20.43
CA GLU A 425 0.73 18.41 21.89
C GLU A 425 2.06 17.75 22.27
N GLU A 426 2.52 16.73 21.53
CA GLU A 426 3.79 16.05 21.76
C GLU A 426 4.96 17.03 21.73
N PHE A 427 4.99 17.96 20.77
CA PHE A 427 6.09 18.91 20.61
C PHE A 427 5.88 20.26 21.29
N THR A 428 4.81 20.41 22.08
CA THR A 428 4.49 21.69 22.76
C THR A 428 5.53 22.08 23.79
N ASN A 429 6.30 21.15 24.37
CA ASN A 429 7.40 21.48 25.30
C ASN A 429 8.72 21.74 24.55
N GLU A 430 8.80 21.32 23.30
CA GLU A 430 9.97 21.26 22.44
C GLU A 430 10.09 22.49 21.52
N PHE A 431 9.23 23.49 21.69
CA PHE A 431 9.27 24.74 20.94
C PHE A 431 10.67 25.38 20.97
N GLY A 432 11.19 25.67 19.77
CA GLY A 432 12.54 26.21 19.58
C GLY A 432 13.66 25.17 19.59
N MET A 433 13.36 23.87 19.63
CA MET A 433 14.35 22.78 19.62
C MET A 433 14.38 22.05 18.27
N ALA A 434 15.49 21.37 17.99
CA ALA A 434 15.58 20.40 16.89
C ALA A 434 14.83 19.14 17.30
N ILE A 435 13.68 18.86 16.67
CA ILE A 435 12.85 17.67 16.93
C ILE A 435 13.28 16.48 16.07
N GLU A 436 14.06 16.71 15.03
CA GLU A 436 14.69 15.67 14.23
C GLU A 436 16.09 16.14 13.82
N SER A 437 17.07 15.24 13.89
CA SER A 437 18.45 15.55 13.56
C SER A 437 19.22 14.33 13.09
N LYS A 438 20.08 14.49 12.10
CA LYS A 438 21.03 13.45 11.65
C LYS A 438 22.43 14.02 11.62
N GLN A 439 23.36 13.39 12.35
CA GLN A 439 24.75 13.82 12.33
C GLN A 439 25.43 13.36 11.04
N TYR A 440 26.48 14.08 10.66
CA TYR A 440 27.33 13.67 9.55
C TYR A 440 28.05 12.37 9.89
N GLY A 441 28.09 11.42 8.96
CA GLY A 441 28.64 10.08 9.17
C GLY A 441 27.64 9.07 9.73
N GLU A 442 26.36 9.41 9.76
CA GLU A 442 25.27 8.52 10.18
C GLU A 442 24.35 8.17 9.01
N PHE A 443 23.84 6.93 9.01
CA PHE A 443 22.79 6.55 8.09
C PHE A 443 21.45 7.14 8.50
N GLU A 444 20.48 7.18 7.58
CA GLU A 444 19.15 7.72 7.83
C GLU A 444 18.40 7.01 8.96
N LEU A 445 18.67 5.72 9.14
CA LEU A 445 18.08 4.90 10.22
C LEU A 445 18.63 5.26 11.61
N GLU A 446 19.74 6.00 11.66
CA GLU A 446 20.40 6.42 12.90
C GLU A 446 20.05 7.85 13.30
N LYS A 447 19.17 8.52 12.54
CA LYS A 447 18.70 9.85 12.88
C LYS A 447 18.14 9.87 14.29
N ASN A 448 18.43 10.96 15.00
CA ASN A 448 17.88 11.25 16.31
C ASN A 448 16.54 11.97 16.15
N GLN A 449 15.48 11.36 16.65
CA GLN A 449 14.12 11.92 16.68
C GLN A 449 13.79 12.56 18.03
N GLU A 450 14.74 12.56 18.96
CA GLU A 450 14.57 13.17 20.26
C GLU A 450 14.94 14.63 20.22
N ALA A 451 14.14 15.45 20.90
CA ALA A 451 14.31 16.88 20.85
C ALA A 451 15.61 17.33 21.52
N ALA A 452 16.40 18.14 20.81
CA ALA A 452 17.72 18.57 21.26
C ALA A 452 17.98 20.04 20.91
N PRO A 453 18.97 20.69 21.54
CA PRO A 453 19.27 22.09 21.28
C PRO A 453 19.63 22.34 19.80
N PRO A 454 19.17 23.45 19.18
CA PRO A 454 19.50 23.76 17.80
C PRO A 454 21.00 23.75 17.52
N LEU A 455 21.41 23.25 16.37
CA LEU A 455 22.77 23.04 15.91
C LEU A 455 23.61 22.00 16.66
N ILE A 456 23.13 21.38 17.74
CA ILE A 456 23.97 20.48 18.54
C ILE A 456 24.45 19.26 17.73
N SER A 457 23.68 18.81 16.74
CA SER A 457 24.02 17.65 15.92
C SER A 457 25.19 17.93 14.95
N PHE A 458 25.44 19.19 14.63
CA PHE A 458 26.55 19.63 13.77
C PHE A 458 27.87 19.87 14.54
N VAL A 459 27.83 19.82 15.87
CA VAL A 459 29.02 19.94 16.73
C VAL A 459 29.92 18.72 16.55
N ASN A 460 31.23 18.93 16.72
CA ASN A 460 32.25 17.90 16.58
C ASN A 460 32.41 17.35 15.15
N ASN A 461 32.06 18.16 14.15
CA ASN A 461 32.37 17.93 12.74
C ASN A 461 33.21 19.10 12.19
N GLU A 462 34.40 18.79 11.69
CA GLU A 462 35.37 19.76 11.16
C GLU A 462 34.85 20.58 9.98
N LYS A 463 33.84 20.09 9.25
CA LYS A 463 33.16 20.83 8.18
C LYS A 463 32.44 22.07 8.71
N TYR A 464 31.93 22.03 9.94
CA TYR A 464 31.07 23.08 10.51
C TYR A 464 31.76 23.93 11.57
N GLY A 465 32.90 23.50 12.10
CA GLY A 465 33.63 24.26 13.13
C GLY A 465 34.81 23.52 13.73
N LYS A 466 35.31 24.06 14.85
CA LYS A 466 36.36 23.43 15.67
C LYS A 466 36.21 23.80 17.14
N TRP A 467 36.76 22.97 18.02
CA TRP A 467 36.89 23.31 19.44
C TRP A 467 38.01 24.33 19.66
N VAL A 468 37.73 25.40 20.41
CA VAL A 468 38.69 26.48 20.74
C VAL A 468 38.72 26.70 22.24
N LEU A 469 39.90 26.94 22.78
CA LEU A 469 40.12 27.31 24.17
C LEU A 469 40.02 28.84 24.31
N ASP A 470 39.19 29.33 25.24
CA ASP A 470 39.12 30.74 25.57
C ASP A 470 40.19 31.15 26.61
N GLU A 471 40.34 32.47 26.81
CA GLU A 471 41.30 33.05 27.77
C GLU A 471 41.00 32.66 29.24
N THR A 472 39.78 32.19 29.52
CA THR A 472 39.34 31.72 30.84
C THR A 472 39.55 30.21 31.05
N GLY A 473 40.12 29.52 30.06
CA GLY A 473 40.38 28.07 30.11
C GLY A 473 39.17 27.19 29.75
N ARG A 474 38.05 27.76 29.30
CA ARG A 474 36.88 27.01 28.84
C ARG A 474 37.03 26.64 27.37
N THR A 475 36.59 25.44 27.00
CA THR A 475 36.60 24.97 25.62
C THR A 475 35.20 25.05 25.03
N PHE A 476 35.04 25.81 23.94
CA PHE A 476 33.77 25.99 23.26
C PHE A 476 33.88 25.69 21.77
N TRP A 477 32.74 25.36 21.14
CA TRP A 477 32.68 25.08 19.71
C TRP A 477 32.61 26.38 18.91
N HIS A 478 33.60 26.60 18.05
CA HIS A 478 33.67 27.74 17.15
C HIS A 478 33.13 27.36 15.76
N TRP A 479 32.03 27.99 15.36
CA TRP A 479 31.34 27.78 14.10
C TRP A 479 32.01 28.48 12.92
N TYR A 480 32.00 27.85 11.74
CA TYR A 480 32.50 28.44 10.49
C TYR A 480 31.39 29.06 9.63
N GLY A 481 31.74 30.14 8.92
CA GLY A 481 30.92 30.69 7.82
C GLY A 481 29.48 30.99 8.21
N LYS A 482 28.53 30.46 7.43
CA LYS A 482 27.09 30.65 7.65
C LYS A 482 26.63 30.13 9.03
N PHE A 483 27.25 29.08 9.56
CA PHE A 483 26.88 28.54 10.87
C PHE A 483 27.18 29.53 12.01
N THR A 484 28.14 30.43 11.85
CA THR A 484 28.36 31.52 12.82
C THR A 484 27.13 32.44 12.90
N PHE A 485 26.54 32.77 11.75
CA PHE A 485 25.34 33.60 11.67
C PHE A 485 24.10 32.85 12.18
N ILE A 486 23.88 31.62 11.71
CA ILE A 486 22.74 30.80 12.13
C ILE A 486 22.78 30.56 13.64
N ARG A 487 23.98 30.30 14.19
CA ARG A 487 24.16 30.15 15.64
C ARG A 487 23.62 31.38 16.37
N ASN A 488 24.01 32.60 15.98
CA ASN A 488 23.58 33.81 16.69
C ASN A 488 22.06 34.02 16.73
N ILE A 489 21.31 33.36 15.83
CA ILE A 489 19.85 33.42 15.78
C ILE A 489 19.21 32.31 16.61
N LEU A 490 19.76 31.09 16.53
CA LEU A 490 19.10 29.88 17.04
C LEU A 490 19.66 29.35 18.35
N THR A 491 20.87 29.74 18.75
CA THR A 491 21.52 29.18 19.93
C THR A 491 22.75 30.01 20.38
N HIS A 492 23.51 29.49 21.35
CA HIS A 492 24.80 30.02 21.77
C HIS A 492 25.95 29.09 21.33
N ASN A 493 27.18 29.43 21.70
CA ASN A 493 28.26 28.44 21.61
C ASN A 493 27.97 27.28 22.56
N TYR A 494 28.26 26.07 22.10
CA TYR A 494 28.27 24.88 22.96
C TYR A 494 29.62 24.75 23.64
N GLU A 495 29.60 24.53 24.96
CA GLU A 495 30.79 24.12 25.69
C GLU A 495 31.06 22.63 25.47
N ARG A 496 32.34 22.23 25.54
CA ARG A 496 32.71 20.81 25.36
C ARG A 496 31.99 19.91 26.36
N ASN A 497 31.90 20.34 27.63
CA ASN A 497 31.25 19.55 28.67
C ASN A 497 29.73 19.41 28.43
N GLU A 498 29.08 20.47 27.94
CA GLU A 498 27.64 20.44 27.56
C GLU A 498 27.40 19.42 26.45
N TYR A 499 28.22 19.47 25.39
CA TYR A 499 28.13 18.55 24.26
C TYR A 499 28.35 17.08 24.66
N GLU A 500 29.43 16.79 25.42
CA GLU A 500 29.72 15.42 25.86
C GLU A 500 28.64 14.90 26.83
N TYR A 501 28.07 15.77 27.66
CA TYR A 501 26.98 15.40 28.55
C TYR A 501 25.71 15.03 27.79
N TRP A 502 25.31 15.86 26.80
CA TRP A 502 24.21 15.56 25.88
C TRP A 502 24.42 14.22 25.17
N LYS A 503 25.58 14.05 24.53
CA LYS A 503 25.92 12.87 23.73
C LYS A 503 25.79 11.58 24.55
N ARG A 504 26.44 11.52 25.71
CA ARG A 504 26.49 10.31 26.55
C ARG A 504 25.20 10.05 27.34
N SER A 505 24.53 11.10 27.80
CA SER A 505 23.47 10.95 28.82
C SER A 505 22.06 11.04 28.25
N PHE A 506 21.89 11.63 27.07
CA PHE A 506 20.60 11.87 26.44
C PHE A 506 20.53 11.21 25.07
N ARG A 507 21.46 11.52 24.17
CA ARG A 507 21.45 10.99 22.80
C ARG A 507 21.55 9.46 22.77
N GLU A 508 22.56 8.89 23.42
CA GLU A 508 22.75 7.42 23.49
C GLU A 508 21.56 6.70 24.15
N LYS A 509 20.79 7.41 25.00
CA LYS A 509 19.62 6.86 25.69
C LYS A 509 18.30 7.17 25.00
N LYS A 510 18.33 7.90 23.88
CA LYS A 510 17.14 8.41 23.19
C LYS A 510 16.22 9.18 24.14
N LEU A 511 16.74 10.25 24.72
CA LEU A 511 16.00 11.16 25.59
C LEU A 511 16.13 12.61 25.11
N PRO A 512 15.11 13.45 25.30
CA PRO A 512 15.18 14.86 24.96
C PRO A 512 16.14 15.61 25.89
N TYR A 513 16.86 16.60 25.36
CA TYR A 513 17.82 17.40 26.11
C TYR A 513 17.55 18.90 25.96
N TYR A 514 17.26 19.54 27.08
CA TYR A 514 16.86 20.94 27.13
C TYR A 514 18.01 21.91 27.45
N GLY A 515 19.23 21.39 27.63
CA GLY A 515 20.36 22.18 28.12
C GLY A 515 20.17 22.65 29.57
N ILE A 516 21.25 23.12 30.19
CA ILE A 516 21.21 23.72 31.54
C ILE A 516 21.85 25.11 31.44
N SER A 517 21.13 26.13 31.88
CA SER A 517 21.62 27.51 32.00
C SER A 517 22.45 27.69 33.27
N ASP A 518 23.15 28.82 33.38
CA ASP A 518 23.90 29.20 34.59
C ASP A 518 22.99 29.30 35.83
N SER A 519 21.69 29.54 35.63
CA SER A 519 20.67 29.59 36.69
C SER A 519 20.14 28.21 37.12
N GLY A 520 20.62 27.13 36.50
CA GLY A 520 20.16 25.76 36.74
C GLY A 520 18.81 25.42 36.09
N ARG A 521 18.25 26.34 35.27
CA ARG A 521 17.00 26.14 34.53
C ARG A 521 17.26 25.58 33.13
N ALA A 522 16.22 25.01 32.51
CA ALA A 522 16.25 24.63 31.10
C ALA A 522 16.68 25.82 30.23
N LYS A 523 17.59 25.57 29.30
CA LYS A 523 18.14 26.60 28.40
C LYS A 523 17.29 26.72 27.12
N TYR A 524 16.82 25.59 26.60
CA TYR A 524 16.01 25.45 25.39
C TYR A 524 14.63 24.86 25.72
N GLY A 525 13.77 24.72 24.71
CA GLY A 525 12.36 24.30 24.85
C GLY A 525 11.45 25.46 25.20
N THR A 526 10.15 25.21 25.30
CA THR A 526 9.10 26.23 25.52
C THR A 526 9.37 27.12 26.72
N TYR A 527 9.86 26.53 27.82
CA TYR A 527 10.17 27.26 29.05
C TYR A 527 11.65 27.65 29.16
N GLY A 528 12.44 27.38 28.13
CA GLY A 528 13.87 27.63 28.08
C GLY A 528 14.22 29.11 28.14
N GLU A 529 15.27 29.44 28.90
CA GLU A 529 15.75 30.83 29.03
C GLU A 529 16.10 31.45 27.67
N PHE A 530 16.74 30.69 26.78
CA PHE A 530 17.08 31.15 25.43
C PHE A 530 15.83 31.38 24.58
N THR A 531 14.91 30.40 24.56
CA THR A 531 13.70 30.46 23.74
C THR A 531 12.84 31.68 24.09
N ARG A 532 12.74 32.00 25.38
CA ARG A 532 11.94 33.14 25.87
C ARG A 532 12.57 34.51 25.60
N THR A 533 13.89 34.58 25.48
CA THR A 533 14.64 35.83 25.30
C THR A 533 15.10 36.07 23.87
N SER A 534 15.16 35.02 23.05
CA SER A 534 15.56 35.11 21.64
C SER A 534 14.51 35.87 20.83
N SER A 535 14.96 36.92 20.12
CA SER A 535 14.09 37.70 19.22
C SER A 535 13.46 36.87 18.11
N LYS A 536 14.10 35.74 17.73
CA LYS A 536 13.63 34.81 16.71
C LYS A 536 12.37 34.07 17.17
N PHE A 537 12.32 33.65 18.42
CA PHE A 537 11.23 32.83 18.98
C PHE A 537 10.20 33.65 19.75
N ALA A 538 10.60 34.75 20.41
CA ALA A 538 9.70 35.54 21.27
C ALA A 538 8.54 36.23 20.52
N ASN A 539 8.61 36.33 19.19
CA ASN A 539 7.62 37.03 18.36
C ASN A 539 6.73 36.10 17.51
N THR A 540 6.81 34.79 17.73
CA THR A 540 6.07 33.78 16.96
C THR A 540 4.59 33.73 17.32
N ASN A 541 3.78 33.04 16.51
CA ASN A 541 2.35 32.89 16.77
C ASN A 541 2.11 32.14 18.07
N PHE A 542 2.86 31.05 18.28
CA PHE A 542 2.81 30.26 19.51
C PHE A 542 2.99 31.12 20.77
N VAL A 543 3.97 32.03 20.76
CA VAL A 543 4.22 32.91 21.91
C VAL A 543 3.11 33.95 22.07
N ARG A 544 2.66 34.55 20.97
CA ARG A 544 1.59 35.56 20.97
C ARG A 544 0.24 35.00 21.45
N SER A 545 -0.06 33.73 21.17
CA SER A 545 -1.26 33.04 21.67
C SER A 545 -1.13 32.59 23.13
N GLY A 546 0.00 32.88 23.80
CA GLY A 546 0.20 32.53 25.20
C GLY A 546 0.90 31.20 25.43
N GLY A 547 1.65 30.64 24.46
CA GLY A 547 2.40 29.40 24.62
C GLY A 547 3.39 29.38 25.80
N PHE A 548 3.87 30.55 26.26
CA PHE A 548 4.67 30.64 27.50
C PHE A 548 3.86 30.72 28.80
N LYS A 549 2.53 30.91 28.70
CA LYS A 549 1.61 31.02 29.84
C LYS A 549 1.04 29.66 30.27
N ALA A 550 1.20 28.61 29.47
CA ALA A 550 0.71 27.27 29.74
C ALA A 550 1.58 26.51 30.77
N ALA A 551 1.75 27.06 31.97
CA ALA A 551 2.28 26.30 33.09
C ALA A 551 1.51 26.63 34.38
N ASP A 552 0.20 26.38 34.37
CA ASP A 552 -0.36 25.77 35.57
C ASP A 552 0.24 24.36 35.60
N MET A 553 1.11 24.10 36.57
CA MET A 553 1.63 22.76 36.85
C MET A 553 0.44 21.80 36.97
N SER A 554 0.14 21.09 35.89
CA SER A 554 -0.64 19.88 35.95
C SER A 554 0.14 18.95 36.88
N ILE A 555 -0.52 18.54 37.97
CA ILE A 555 0.01 17.70 39.05
C ILE A 555 0.45 16.29 38.55
N ARG A 556 0.48 16.05 37.24
CA ARG A 556 0.86 14.77 36.61
C ARG A 556 2.25 14.71 35.97
N GLU A 557 2.99 15.81 35.84
CA GLU A 557 4.30 15.80 35.15
C GLU A 557 5.51 16.18 36.02
N ALA A 558 5.36 16.16 37.34
CA ALA A 558 6.51 16.28 38.25
C ALA A 558 7.31 14.97 38.27
N GLY A 559 8.37 14.90 37.45
CA GLY A 559 9.45 13.94 37.63
C GLY A 559 10.09 14.03 39.02
N PRO A 560 10.89 13.03 39.44
CA PRO A 560 11.22 12.78 40.86
C PRO A 560 11.99 13.89 41.60
N GLY A 561 12.49 14.92 40.90
CA GLY A 561 13.27 16.02 41.47
C GLY A 561 12.47 17.05 42.27
N GLY A 562 11.14 17.05 42.19
CA GLY A 562 10.27 17.99 42.92
C GLY A 562 9.87 17.57 44.35
N ARG A 563 10.29 16.39 44.82
CA ARG A 563 9.84 15.81 46.11
C ARG A 563 10.79 16.03 47.29
N ALA A 564 11.57 17.10 47.30
CA ALA A 564 12.45 17.46 48.42
C ALA A 564 12.17 18.88 48.93
N GLY A 565 10.95 19.11 49.39
CA GLY A 565 10.56 20.30 50.14
C GLY A 565 9.54 19.89 51.20
N GLY A 566 10.03 19.29 52.29
CA GLY A 566 9.19 19.01 53.46
C GLY A 566 8.52 20.29 53.97
N PRO A 567 7.38 20.19 54.66
CA PRO A 567 6.65 21.36 55.15
C PRO A 567 7.52 22.15 56.13
N GLY A 568 8.05 23.27 55.65
CA GLY A 568 8.70 24.28 56.47
C GLY A 568 7.66 24.95 57.33
N GLY A 569 7.64 24.61 58.62
CA GLY A 569 6.86 25.34 59.60
C GLY A 569 7.35 26.77 59.74
N SER A 570 6.41 27.70 59.83
CA SER A 570 6.58 28.92 60.62
C SER A 570 5.27 29.22 61.31
N GLY A 571 5.25 29.03 62.63
CA GLY A 571 4.19 29.55 63.48
C GLY A 571 4.33 31.06 63.67
N LYS A 572 3.21 31.74 63.75
CA LYS A 572 2.77 32.52 64.91
C LYS A 572 1.29 32.79 64.80
#